data_AF-A0A256A0K4-F1
#
_entry.id   AF-A0A256A0K4-F1
#
_cell.length_a   1.000
_cell.length_b   1.000
_cell.length_c   1.000
_cell.angle_alpha   90.00
_cell.angle_beta   90.00
_cell.angle_gamma   90.00
#
_symmetry.space_group_name_H-M   'P 1'
#
loop_
_entity.id
_entity.type
_entity.pdbx_description
1 polymer ?
#
loop_
_entity_poly.entity_id
_entity_poly.type
_entity_poly.pdbx_seq_one_letter_code
_entity_poly.pdbx_strand_id
1 'polypeptide(L)'
;MKYLPLLLLFLAVSCVQPTANQKVRYVVIVPKAMQVSQLSVRGSNQPLSWEQDTPLKKLNDSTFYADVVHVTGYTYTEYKFVADGQFERQNQDNRKLTFEADLSTTVQHKFNGK
;
A
#
# COMPACT_ATOMS: atom_id res chain seq x y z
N MET A 1 41.27 -30.85 -1.58
CA MET A 1 40.97 -29.39 -1.55
C MET A 1 41.10 -28.78 -2.96
N LYS A 2 40.25 -29.17 -3.92
CA LYS A 2 40.37 -28.73 -5.34
C LYS A 2 39.19 -27.92 -5.89
N TYR A 3 38.15 -27.67 -5.08
CA TYR A 3 36.94 -26.96 -5.52
C TYR A 3 36.73 -25.60 -4.84
N LEU A 4 37.68 -25.17 -4.01
CA LEU A 4 37.63 -23.88 -3.30
C LEU A 4 37.52 -22.64 -4.22
N PRO A 5 38.09 -22.58 -5.44
CA PRO A 5 37.96 -21.38 -6.27
C PRO A 5 36.62 -21.26 -7.01
N LEU A 6 35.82 -22.34 -7.13
CA LEU A 6 34.55 -22.31 -7.85
C LEU A 6 33.38 -21.75 -7.02
N LEU A 7 33.49 -21.82 -5.68
CA LEU A 7 32.47 -21.31 -4.76
C LEU A 7 32.50 -19.77 -4.64
N LEU A 8 33.64 -19.12 -4.94
CA LEU A 8 33.78 -17.67 -4.83
C LEU A 8 33.10 -16.88 -5.96
N LEU A 9 32.85 -17.50 -7.13
CA LEU A 9 32.29 -16.78 -8.29
C LEU A 9 30.80 -16.44 -8.15
N PHE A 10 30.06 -17.13 -7.28
CA PHE A 10 28.61 -16.92 -7.12
C PHE A 10 28.24 -15.73 -6.22
N LEU A 11 29.20 -15.15 -5.47
CA LEU A 11 28.95 -14.01 -4.59
C LEU A 11 28.97 -12.65 -5.29
N ALA A 12 29.33 -12.60 -6.58
CA ALA A 12 29.50 -11.35 -7.33
C ALA A 12 28.25 -10.87 -8.10
N VAL A 13 27.14 -11.61 -8.07
CA VAL A 13 25.87 -11.22 -8.73
C VAL A 13 24.89 -10.60 -7.73
N SER A 14 25.25 -9.45 -7.16
CA SER A 14 24.28 -8.61 -6.45
C SER A 14 23.42 -7.85 -7.45
N CYS A 15 22.41 -8.50 -8.02
CA CYS A 15 21.38 -7.82 -8.80
C CYS A 15 20.49 -7.04 -7.81
N VAL A 16 20.83 -5.77 -7.55
CA VAL A 16 19.93 -4.86 -6.83
C VAL A 16 18.82 -4.47 -7.80
N GLN A 17 17.58 -4.88 -7.50
CA GLN A 17 16.42 -4.50 -8.28
C GLN A 17 16.24 -2.96 -8.21
N PRO A 18 16.18 -2.25 -9.34
CA PRO A 18 16.01 -0.80 -9.32
C PRO A 18 14.69 -0.44 -8.63
N THR A 19 14.75 0.53 -7.72
CA THR A 19 13.57 1.08 -7.04
C THR A 19 13.04 2.29 -7.81
N ALA A 20 11.73 2.50 -7.75
CA ALA A 20 11.05 3.64 -8.33
C ALA A 20 10.16 4.33 -7.30
N ASN A 21 9.84 5.60 -7.56
CA ASN A 21 8.90 6.38 -6.76
C ASN A 21 7.49 6.20 -7.31
N GLN A 22 6.76 5.23 -6.78
CA GLN A 22 5.37 4.94 -7.15
C GLN A 22 4.44 5.90 -6.41
N LYS A 23 3.81 6.82 -7.14
CA LYS A 23 2.86 7.79 -6.59
C LYS A 23 1.47 7.16 -6.61
N VAL A 24 0.87 6.98 -5.43
CA VAL A 24 -0.44 6.37 -5.30
C VAL A 24 -1.41 7.32 -4.61
N ARG A 25 -2.56 7.54 -5.23
CA ARG A 25 -3.72 8.17 -4.60
C ARG A 25 -4.72 7.10 -4.21
N TYR A 26 -4.84 6.86 -2.90
CA TYR A 26 -5.86 5.98 -2.33
C TYR A 26 -7.12 6.79 -2.07
N VAL A 27 -8.24 6.41 -2.68
CA VAL A 27 -9.55 7.06 -2.49
C VAL A 27 -10.55 6.07 -1.92
N VAL A 28 -11.26 6.49 -0.88
CA VAL A 28 -12.34 5.72 -0.29
C VAL A 28 -13.63 6.52 -0.24
N ILE A 29 -14.73 5.87 -0.62
CA ILE A 29 -16.09 6.38 -0.52
C ILE A 29 -16.79 5.68 0.64
N VAL A 30 -17.17 6.45 1.65
CA VAL A 30 -17.86 5.99 2.85
C VAL A 30 -19.36 6.29 2.72
N PRO A 31 -20.26 5.34 3.02
CA PRO A 31 -21.69 5.61 3.04
C PRO A 31 -22.02 6.73 4.04
N LYS A 32 -22.86 7.71 3.65
CA LYS A 32 -23.22 8.85 4.52
C LYS A 32 -23.83 8.43 5.87
N ALA A 33 -24.47 7.26 5.93
CA ALA A 33 -25.03 6.71 7.15
C ALA A 33 -23.96 6.22 8.14
N MET A 34 -22.74 5.95 7.66
CA MET A 34 -21.61 5.55 8.48
C MET A 34 -20.98 6.80 9.08
N GLN A 35 -21.23 7.05 10.36
CA GLN A 35 -20.59 8.13 11.10
C GLN A 35 -19.17 7.67 11.46
N VAL A 36 -18.17 8.17 10.72
CA VAL A 36 -16.75 7.85 10.95
C VAL A 36 -16.03 9.11 11.39
N SER A 37 -15.26 9.03 12.49
CA SER A 37 -14.49 10.16 13.01
C SER A 37 -13.09 10.24 12.41
N GLN A 38 -12.46 9.08 12.21
CA GLN A 38 -11.11 8.94 11.68
C GLN A 38 -11.07 7.88 10.58
N LEU A 39 -10.49 8.23 9.45
CA LEU A 39 -10.19 7.32 8.34
C LEU A 39 -8.70 7.30 8.08
N SER A 40 -8.15 6.10 7.93
CA SER A 40 -6.75 5.86 7.60
C SER A 40 -6.60 4.74 6.58
N VAL A 41 -5.40 4.65 5.99
CA VAL A 41 -4.94 3.52 5.18
C VAL A 41 -3.71 2.93 5.84
N ARG A 42 -3.64 1.61 5.83
CA ARG A 42 -2.49 0.81 6.28
C ARG A 42 -2.10 -0.15 5.17
N GLY A 43 -0.85 -0.61 5.16
CA GLY A 43 -0.35 -1.44 4.07
C GLY A 43 1.01 -2.08 4.31
N SER A 44 1.40 -2.94 3.37
CA SER A 44 2.59 -3.79 3.46
C SER A 44 3.90 -3.09 3.16
N ASN A 45 3.87 -1.99 2.40
CA ASN A 45 5.05 -1.33 1.88
C ASN A 45 5.16 0.10 2.39
N GLN A 46 6.37 0.47 2.82
CA GLN A 46 6.70 1.82 3.26
C GLN A 46 6.26 2.87 2.20
N PRO A 47 5.74 4.03 2.63
CA PRO A 47 5.62 4.47 4.02
C PRO A 47 4.37 3.93 4.74
N LEU A 48 3.54 3.11 4.09
CA LEU A 48 2.44 2.45 4.79
C LEU A 48 2.98 1.34 5.72
N SER A 49 2.25 1.11 6.80
CA SER A 49 2.51 0.07 7.78
C SER A 49 1.20 -0.52 8.27
N TRP A 50 1.18 -1.82 8.59
CA TRP A 50 0.04 -2.46 9.25
C TRP A 50 -0.15 -2.00 10.71
N GLU A 51 0.92 -1.47 11.32
CA GLU A 51 0.93 -1.02 12.71
C GLU A 51 0.62 0.47 12.89
N GLN A 52 0.73 1.26 11.82
CA GLN A 52 0.60 2.72 11.89
C GLN A 52 -0.43 3.25 10.90
N ASP A 53 -1.34 4.08 11.40
CA ASP A 53 -2.32 4.77 10.58
C ASP A 53 -1.68 5.86 9.70
N THR A 54 -1.93 5.79 8.39
CA THR A 54 -1.75 6.93 7.50
C THR A 54 -3.10 7.62 7.30
N PRO A 55 -3.32 8.83 7.86
CA PRO A 55 -4.64 9.46 7.86
C PRO A 55 -5.07 9.90 6.45
N LEU A 56 -6.35 9.72 6.14
CA LEU A 56 -6.96 10.24 4.93
C LEU A 56 -7.50 11.66 5.16
N LYS A 57 -7.40 12.48 4.12
CA LYS A 57 -7.99 13.82 4.04
C LYS A 57 -9.40 13.74 3.47
N LYS A 58 -10.33 14.52 4.01
CA LYS A 58 -11.68 14.67 3.45
C LYS A 58 -11.62 15.41 2.12
N LEU A 59 -12.18 14.82 1.07
CA LEU A 59 -12.38 15.47 -0.24
C LEU A 59 -13.78 16.09 -0.32
N ASN A 60 -14.79 15.34 0.12
CA ASN A 60 -16.19 15.78 0.24
C ASN A 60 -16.89 14.96 1.35
N ASP A 61 -18.20 15.11 1.52
CA ASP A 61 -18.96 14.46 2.60
C ASP A 61 -18.85 12.94 2.68
N SER A 62 -18.61 12.27 1.56
CA SER A 62 -18.50 10.81 1.50
C SER A 62 -17.14 10.33 1.02
N THR A 63 -16.27 11.19 0.50
CA THR A 63 -15.03 10.79 -0.16
C THR A 63 -13.82 11.31 0.59
N PHE A 64 -12.86 10.42 0.82
CA PHE A 64 -11.61 10.69 1.50
C PHE A 64 -10.44 10.15 0.69
N TYR A 65 -9.25 10.73 0.85
CA TYR A 65 -8.07 10.31 0.10
C TYR A 65 -6.75 10.44 0.87
N ALA A 66 -5.75 9.66 0.47
CA ALA A 66 -4.36 9.83 0.86
C ALA A 66 -3.45 9.72 -0.37
N ASP A 67 -2.49 10.64 -0.48
CA ASP A 67 -1.44 10.58 -1.49
C ASP A 67 -0.17 10.03 -0.83
N VAL A 68 0.38 8.96 -1.39
CA VAL A 68 1.50 8.20 -0.82
C VAL A 68 2.53 7.96 -1.91
N VAL A 69 3.81 8.13 -1.59
CA VAL A 69 4.91 7.79 -2.50
C VAL A 69 5.64 6.56 -1.94
N HIS A 70 5.52 5.43 -2.63
CA HIS A 70 6.26 4.23 -2.29
C HIS A 70 7.60 4.23 -3.03
N VAL A 71 8.70 4.11 -2.29
CA VAL A 71 10.04 3.91 -2.88
C VAL A 71 10.29 2.41 -2.92
N THR A 72 10.05 1.77 -4.06
CA THR A 72 10.04 0.30 -4.14
C THR A 72 10.42 -0.24 -5.52
N GLY A 73 11.01 -1.42 -5.54
CA GLY A 73 11.20 -2.21 -6.77
C GLY A 73 9.99 -3.09 -7.10
N TYR A 74 9.06 -3.29 -6.15
CA TYR A 74 7.87 -4.11 -6.38
C TYR A 74 6.92 -3.46 -7.37
N THR A 75 6.16 -4.29 -8.08
CA THR A 75 5.11 -3.86 -9.02
C THR A 75 3.74 -3.74 -8.36
N TYR A 76 3.61 -4.06 -7.08
CA TYR A 76 2.35 -4.01 -6.36
C TYR A 76 2.56 -3.67 -4.87
N THR A 77 1.46 -3.33 -4.20
CA THR A 77 1.37 -3.18 -2.74
C THR A 77 0.05 -3.74 -2.24
N GLU A 78 0.02 -4.12 -0.97
CA GLU A 78 -1.21 -4.48 -0.27
C GLU A 78 -1.60 -3.40 0.73
N TYR A 79 -2.91 -3.21 0.89
CA TYR A 79 -3.44 -2.19 1.77
C TYR A 79 -4.87 -2.52 2.25
N LYS A 80 -5.29 -1.85 3.31
CA LYS A 80 -6.69 -1.78 3.76
C LYS A 80 -6.98 -0.40 4.32
N PHE A 81 -8.22 0.05 4.14
CA PHE A 81 -8.76 1.18 4.86
C PHE A 81 -9.12 0.80 6.30
N VAL A 82 -9.00 1.77 7.20
CA VAL A 82 -9.34 1.64 8.63
C VAL A 82 -10.26 2.81 8.99
N ALA A 83 -11.38 2.50 9.64
CA ALA A 83 -12.34 3.47 10.16
C ALA A 83 -12.41 3.33 11.67
N ASP A 84 -12.09 4.39 12.42
CA ASP A 84 -12.12 4.41 13.89
C ASP A 84 -11.41 3.21 14.54
N GLY A 85 -10.24 2.84 13.99
CA GLY A 85 -9.43 1.70 14.45
C GLY A 85 -9.88 0.32 13.95
N GLN A 86 -11.00 0.23 13.23
CA GLN A 86 -11.52 -1.02 12.65
C GLN A 86 -11.13 -1.15 11.18
N PHE A 87 -10.51 -2.27 10.82
CA PHE A 87 -10.19 -2.57 9.42
C PHE A 87 -11.46 -2.80 8.60
N GLU A 88 -11.46 -2.29 7.37
CA GLU A 88 -12.41 -2.77 6.37
C GLU A 88 -12.18 -4.27 6.08
N ARG A 89 -13.22 -4.95 5.63
CA ARG A 89 -13.15 -6.36 5.23
C ARG A 89 -12.47 -7.21 6.32
N GLN A 90 -12.95 -7.11 7.55
CA GLN A 90 -12.41 -7.88 8.67
C GLN A 90 -12.40 -9.38 8.33
N ASN A 91 -11.30 -10.07 8.63
CA ASN A 91 -11.09 -11.49 8.33
C ASN A 91 -11.14 -11.88 6.84
N GLN A 92 -11.03 -10.92 5.92
CA GLN A 92 -10.84 -11.17 4.49
C GLN A 92 -9.47 -10.70 4.03
N ASP A 93 -9.09 -11.08 2.82
CA ASP A 93 -7.84 -10.66 2.20
C ASP A 93 -7.70 -9.13 2.10
N ASN A 94 -6.45 -8.67 2.14
CA ASN A 94 -6.08 -7.30 1.85
C ASN A 94 -6.49 -6.91 0.43
N ARG A 95 -6.62 -5.60 0.19
CA ARG A 95 -6.67 -5.12 -1.19
C ARG A 95 -5.27 -5.20 -1.76
N LYS A 96 -5.16 -5.56 -3.03
CA LYS A 96 -3.91 -5.57 -3.79
C LYS A 96 -4.01 -4.52 -4.90
N LEU A 97 -3.04 -3.61 -4.93
CA LEU A 97 -2.89 -2.60 -5.97
C LEU A 97 -1.65 -2.94 -6.80
N THR A 98 -1.81 -3.07 -8.11
CA THR A 98 -0.68 -3.12 -9.05
C THR A 98 -0.36 -1.69 -9.48
N PHE A 99 0.90 -1.31 -9.45
CA PHE A 99 1.33 0.02 -9.89
C PHE A 99 1.28 0.14 -11.40
N GLU A 100 0.84 1.29 -11.88
CA GLU A 100 0.84 1.65 -13.29
C GLU A 100 2.26 1.87 -13.81
N ALA A 101 2.47 1.59 -15.10
CA ALA A 101 3.79 1.71 -15.72
C ALA A 101 4.31 3.16 -15.77
N ASP A 102 3.43 4.16 -15.68
CA ASP A 102 3.76 5.59 -15.64
C ASP A 102 4.13 6.10 -14.23
N LEU A 103 4.18 5.20 -13.25
CA LEU A 103 4.52 5.46 -11.84
C LEU A 103 3.48 6.32 -11.10
N SER A 104 2.27 6.46 -11.64
CA SER A 104 1.18 7.25 -11.06
C SER A 104 -0.13 6.47 -11.08
N THR A 105 -0.54 5.98 -9.92
CA THR A 105 -1.76 5.15 -9.79
C THR A 105 -2.80 5.84 -8.92
N THR A 106 -4.05 5.85 -9.37
CA THR A 106 -5.19 6.25 -8.52
C THR A 106 -6.12 5.05 -8.36
N VAL A 107 -6.47 4.73 -7.12
CA VAL A 107 -7.41 3.67 -6.81
C VAL A 107 -8.58 4.22 -6.01
N GLN A 108 -9.80 3.83 -6.38
CA GLN A 108 -11.03 4.26 -5.72
C GLN A 108 -11.89 3.07 -5.35
N HIS A 109 -12.33 3.04 -4.08
CA HIS A 109 -13.20 1.98 -3.57
C HIS A 109 -14.29 2.51 -2.65
N LYS A 110 -15.35 1.72 -2.49
CA LYS A 110 -16.27 1.90 -1.37
C LYS A 110 -15.69 1.24 -0.13
N PHE A 111 -15.82 1.91 1.03
CA PHE A 111 -15.49 1.33 2.32
C PHE A 111 -16.43 0.16 2.60
N ASN A 112 -15.86 -0.99 2.89
CA ASN A 112 -16.62 -2.20 3.22
C ASN A 112 -16.38 -2.54 4.69
N GLY A 113 -17.04 -1.79 5.57
CA GLY A 113 -17.16 -2.16 6.98
C GLY A 113 -18.01 -3.42 7.08
N LYS A 114 -17.45 -4.46 7.68
CA LYS A 114 -18.17 -5.66 8.12
C LYS A 114 -17.79 -5.90 9.56
#